data_AF-A0A7V1DN94-F1
#
_entry.id   AF-A0A7V1DN94-F1
#
_cell.length_a   1.000
_cell.length_b   1.000
_cell.length_c   1.000
_cell.angle_alpha   90.00
_cell.angle_beta   90.00
_cell.angle_gamma   90.00
#
_symmetry.space_group_name_H-M   'P 1'
#
loop_
_entity.id
_entity.type
_entity.pdbx_description
1 polymer ?
#
loop_
_entity_poly.entity_id
_entity_poly.type
_entity_poly.pdbx_seq_one_letter_code
_entity_poly.pdbx_strand_id
1 'polypeptide(L)'
;MAYVVDRVVICDAYQEPNRHYQLLPGGRSQLVEGRRPSMRFLAPARDARGGIGGIVGREAGLFDDLSASWSAELNDFVNQLRDEVRAWRDDGYQGTAVVTRRLLEWWFERDEERRATGKRFFFCQQEAEETVIYLYEVKNRFKMPETGDLVRYACKLATGTGKTVVLVLLVTWSTLHKRKVSGSSLSANFSVLVPNLTVRDRVSGVPRGDGLDPAGEHNLYDAFDMVPPEYREAFHPNVLVRNWQSIPLEPKREDWISEGDLGLEDGRFIPQAVLRAMQRRARQDPNAPIRRLLGGWRDLVVINDEAHHVYGEKRAKKGEDPEYIKWSKILERIGKAARVSLVVDLSATPWYGSGSPKPEGTLFEWLVSDFSVYDAFESGLVKVVRLPDPDEHGRVYLELWDLVKDAKTKEEYLRACKGAIASIYSSWRKDYDEWASTLEFARGPSPVLLCVADSAQRAAWLFEHLTR
;
A
#
# COMPACT_ATOMS: atom_id res chain seq x y z
N MET A 1 22.67 -7.09 6.66
CA MET A 1 23.63 -6.17 5.98
C MET A 1 22.99 -4.82 5.63
N ALA A 2 23.74 -3.70 5.66
CA ALA A 2 23.23 -2.35 5.39
C ALA A 2 23.30 -2.00 3.89
N TYR A 3 22.32 -1.25 3.36
CA TYR A 3 22.41 -0.62 2.04
C TYR A 3 23.38 0.58 2.11
N VAL A 4 24.63 0.36 1.73
CA VAL A 4 25.70 1.38 1.82
C VAL A 4 25.93 1.98 0.44
N VAL A 5 25.70 3.29 0.33
CA VAL A 5 25.87 4.09 -0.89
C VAL A 5 26.37 5.50 -0.51
N ASP A 6 27.18 6.13 -1.36
CA ASP A 6 27.74 7.47 -1.09
C ASP A 6 26.65 8.55 -1.04
N ARG A 7 25.67 8.45 -1.95
CA ARG A 7 24.48 9.32 -2.00
C ARG A 7 23.25 8.47 -2.26
N VAL A 8 22.28 8.53 -1.36
CA VAL A 8 21.04 7.73 -1.48
C VAL A 8 20.13 8.29 -2.56
N VAL A 9 19.89 9.60 -2.58
CA VAL A 9 19.02 10.24 -3.57
C VAL A 9 19.80 10.53 -4.84
N ILE A 10 19.49 9.78 -5.89
CA ILE A 10 20.11 9.85 -7.22
C ILE A 10 19.09 10.12 -8.33
N CYS A 11 17.79 9.92 -8.14
CA CYS A 11 16.76 10.13 -9.15
C CYS A 11 15.89 11.35 -8.81
N ASP A 12 15.26 11.93 -9.82
CA ASP A 12 14.21 12.93 -9.63
C ASP A 12 12.91 12.22 -9.21
N ALA A 13 12.19 12.78 -8.24
CA ALA A 13 10.93 12.25 -7.71
C ALA A 13 9.77 12.28 -8.71
N TYR A 14 9.85 13.16 -9.70
CA TYR A 14 8.80 13.50 -10.65
C TYR A 14 9.09 12.98 -12.06
N GLN A 15 10.24 12.35 -12.28
CA GLN A 15 10.63 11.75 -13.57
C GLN A 15 10.86 10.25 -13.42
N GLU A 16 10.85 9.54 -14.55
CA GLU A 16 11.18 8.12 -14.55
C GLU A 16 12.61 7.90 -14.01
N PRO A 17 12.82 6.98 -13.04
CA PRO A 17 14.15 6.64 -12.56
C PRO A 17 15.04 6.18 -13.71
N ASN A 18 16.16 6.87 -13.92
CA ASN A 18 17.08 6.64 -15.03
C ASN A 18 18.42 6.04 -14.59
N ARG A 19 18.60 5.77 -13.30
CA ARG A 19 19.77 5.14 -12.71
C ARG A 19 19.39 4.47 -11.40
N HIS A 20 20.15 3.48 -10.97
CA HIS A 20 19.93 2.79 -9.71
C HIS A 20 21.23 2.15 -9.21
N TYR A 21 21.30 1.84 -7.92
CA TYR A 21 22.37 1.01 -7.39
C TYR A 21 22.04 -0.48 -7.56
N GLN A 22 22.83 -1.17 -8.35
CA GLN A 22 22.82 -2.63 -8.41
C GLN A 22 23.43 -3.20 -7.13
N LEU A 23 22.71 -4.12 -6.48
CA LEU A 23 23.18 -4.82 -5.30
C LEU A 23 24.11 -5.96 -5.72
N LEU A 24 25.33 -5.98 -5.18
CA LEU A 24 26.37 -6.96 -5.48
C LEU A 24 26.62 -7.87 -4.25
N PRO A 25 27.17 -9.08 -4.46
CA PRO A 25 27.55 -9.96 -3.36
C PRO A 25 28.48 -9.29 -2.34
N GLY A 26 28.24 -9.60 -1.06
CA GLY A 26 28.98 -9.03 0.07
C GLY A 26 28.53 -7.63 0.48
N GLY A 27 27.29 -7.23 0.17
CA GLY A 27 26.70 -5.95 0.58
C GLY A 27 27.26 -4.73 -0.15
N ARG A 28 28.01 -4.95 -1.23
CA ARG A 28 28.50 -3.88 -2.10
C ARG A 28 27.40 -3.41 -3.03
N SER A 29 27.49 -2.16 -3.47
CA SER A 29 26.56 -1.57 -4.42
C SER A 29 27.36 -0.91 -5.54
N GLN A 30 26.78 -0.88 -6.75
CA GLN A 30 27.37 -0.17 -7.88
C GLN A 30 26.29 0.67 -8.55
N LEU A 31 26.55 1.96 -8.75
CA LEU A 31 25.67 2.82 -9.52
C LEU A 31 25.70 2.38 -10.99
N VAL A 32 24.52 2.12 -11.55
CA VAL A 32 24.33 1.74 -12.95
C VAL A 32 23.28 2.64 -13.60
N GLU A 33 23.46 2.89 -14.89
CA GLU A 33 22.50 3.61 -15.72
C GLU A 33 21.30 2.72 -16.06
N GLY A 34 20.15 3.36 -16.25
CA GLY A 34 18.88 2.71 -16.53
C GLY A 34 18.01 2.48 -15.29
N ARG A 35 16.74 2.23 -15.56
CA ARG A 35 15.74 1.95 -14.54
C ARG A 35 15.96 0.60 -13.88
N ARG A 36 15.71 0.50 -12.57
CA ARG A 36 15.74 -0.78 -11.84
C ARG A 36 14.70 -1.75 -12.42
N PRO A 37 15.11 -2.96 -12.87
CA PRO A 37 14.15 -3.96 -13.33
C PRO A 37 13.27 -4.44 -12.17
N SER A 38 12.00 -4.72 -12.47
CA SER A 38 11.15 -5.45 -11.54
C SER A 38 11.64 -6.90 -11.45
N MET A 39 11.80 -7.39 -10.23
CA MET A 39 12.30 -8.72 -9.92
C MET A 39 11.27 -9.50 -9.11
N ARG A 40 11.20 -10.81 -9.33
CA ARG A 40 10.49 -11.79 -8.50
C ARG A 40 11.53 -12.53 -7.69
N PHE A 41 11.30 -12.66 -6.38
CA PHE A 41 12.16 -13.43 -5.51
C PHE A 41 11.45 -14.74 -5.17
N LEU A 42 12.08 -15.87 -5.49
CA LEU A 42 11.55 -17.20 -5.16
C LEU A 42 12.23 -17.74 -3.91
N ALA A 43 11.43 -18.08 -2.91
CA ALA A 43 11.93 -18.71 -1.69
C ALA A 43 12.49 -20.11 -2.00
N PRO A 44 13.66 -20.49 -1.46
CA PRO A 44 14.06 -21.88 -1.46
C PRO A 44 13.08 -22.69 -0.60
N ALA A 45 12.74 -23.91 -1.04
CA ALA A 45 11.73 -24.78 -0.43
C ALA A 45 11.98 -25.17 1.05
N ARG A 46 13.09 -24.75 1.67
CA ARG A 46 13.50 -25.14 3.04
C ARG A 46 13.11 -24.16 4.14
N ASP A 47 12.77 -22.91 3.84
CA ASP A 47 12.58 -21.85 4.85
C ASP A 47 11.13 -21.55 5.25
N ALA A 48 10.17 -22.37 4.82
CA ALA A 48 8.73 -22.21 5.09
C ALA A 48 8.30 -22.39 6.58
N ARG A 49 9.21 -22.34 7.56
CA ARG A 49 8.91 -22.60 8.99
C ARG A 49 8.90 -21.38 9.90
N GLY A 50 9.41 -20.22 9.48
CA GLY A 50 9.54 -19.02 10.33
C GLY A 50 8.56 -17.92 9.93
N GLY A 51 7.40 -17.85 10.59
CA GLY A 51 6.34 -16.89 10.23
C GLY A 51 6.70 -15.40 10.30
N ILE A 52 5.73 -14.55 9.99
CA ILE A 52 5.80 -13.09 9.74
C ILE A 52 6.56 -12.26 10.79
N GLY A 53 6.63 -12.69 12.06
CA GLY A 53 7.45 -12.03 13.09
C GLY A 53 8.95 -12.02 12.76
N GLY A 54 9.38 -12.93 11.88
CA GLY A 54 10.70 -12.92 11.27
C GLY A 54 10.88 -11.85 10.21
N ILE A 55 9.85 -11.46 9.45
CA ILE A 55 10.01 -10.59 8.26
C ILE A 55 9.84 -9.11 8.62
N VAL A 56 8.94 -8.77 9.55
CA VAL A 56 8.68 -7.37 9.93
C VAL A 56 9.80 -6.81 10.83
N GLY A 57 10.44 -7.66 11.64
CA GLY A 57 11.70 -7.32 12.34
C GLY A 57 12.95 -7.46 11.47
N ARG A 58 12.83 -8.04 10.27
CA ARG A 58 13.91 -8.20 9.29
C ARG A 58 13.70 -7.32 8.05
N GLU A 59 13.05 -6.16 8.11
CA GLU A 59 13.31 -5.19 7.02
C GLU A 59 14.80 -4.79 7.01
N ALA A 60 15.48 -4.81 8.17
CA ALA A 60 16.95 -4.66 8.29
C ALA A 60 17.75 -5.97 8.17
N GLY A 61 17.08 -7.14 8.21
CA GLY A 61 17.69 -8.47 8.14
C GLY A 61 17.40 -9.25 6.84
N LEU A 62 16.47 -8.76 6.00
CA LEU A 62 16.20 -9.28 4.65
C LEU A 62 17.43 -9.18 3.76
N PHE A 63 18.35 -8.27 4.09
CA PHE A 63 19.52 -7.95 3.30
C PHE A 63 20.59 -9.05 3.21
N ASP A 64 20.62 -10.01 4.14
CA ASP A 64 21.55 -11.16 4.07
C ASP A 64 20.94 -12.35 3.28
N ASP A 65 19.67 -12.68 3.54
CA ASP A 65 19.01 -13.85 2.95
C ASP A 65 18.58 -13.65 1.48
N LEU A 66 18.30 -12.40 1.06
CA LEU A 66 17.91 -12.10 -0.33
C LEU A 66 19.02 -12.38 -1.35
N SER A 67 20.29 -12.39 -0.92
CA SER A 67 21.44 -12.56 -1.82
C SER A 67 22.01 -13.99 -1.86
N ALA A 68 21.79 -14.78 -0.81
CA ALA A 68 22.40 -16.10 -0.66
C ALA A 68 21.43 -17.27 -0.90
N SER A 69 20.12 -17.08 -0.69
CA SER A 69 19.17 -18.19 -0.57
C SER A 69 18.02 -18.16 -1.60
N TRP A 70 17.68 -16.99 -2.16
CA TRP A 70 16.54 -16.80 -3.06
C TRP A 70 17.00 -16.65 -4.51
N SER A 71 16.37 -17.36 -5.45
CA SER A 71 16.61 -17.09 -6.87
C SER A 71 15.82 -15.83 -7.25
N ALA A 72 16.54 -14.82 -7.75
CA ALA A 72 15.95 -13.60 -8.26
C ALA A 72 15.72 -13.76 -9.77
N GLU A 73 14.46 -13.74 -10.19
CA GLU A 73 14.04 -13.83 -11.59
C GLU A 73 13.48 -12.50 -12.06
N LEU A 74 13.65 -12.17 -13.33
CA LEU A 74 13.06 -10.96 -13.91
C LEU A 74 11.53 -11.09 -13.92
N ASN A 75 10.84 -10.01 -13.57
CA ASN A 75 9.41 -9.91 -13.76
C ASN A 75 9.11 -9.43 -15.20
N ASP A 76 9.29 -10.30 -16.18
CA ASP A 76 9.21 -9.95 -17.61
C ASP A 76 7.90 -9.26 -17.97
N PHE A 77 6.77 -9.71 -17.41
CA PHE A 77 5.46 -9.09 -17.65
C PHE A 77 5.43 -7.61 -17.23
N VAL A 78 5.87 -7.29 -16.01
CA VAL A 78 5.86 -5.89 -15.52
C VAL A 78 6.89 -5.06 -16.27
N ASN A 79 8.06 -5.61 -16.58
CA ASN A 79 9.08 -4.88 -17.32
C ASN A 79 8.62 -4.54 -18.75
N GLN A 80 8.02 -5.50 -19.46
CA GLN A 80 7.42 -5.26 -20.79
C GLN A 80 6.27 -4.24 -20.70
N LEU A 81 5.40 -4.37 -19.69
CA LEU A 81 4.27 -3.45 -19.51
C LEU A 81 4.73 -2.02 -19.26
N ARG A 82 5.83 -1.80 -18.51
CA ARG A 82 6.43 -0.47 -18.34
C ARG A 82 6.86 0.13 -19.67
N ASP A 83 7.48 -0.65 -20.55
CA ASP A 83 7.90 -0.17 -21.87
C ASP A 83 6.69 0.14 -22.77
N GLU A 84 5.64 -0.70 -22.73
CA GLU A 84 4.38 -0.46 -23.44
C GLU A 84 3.69 0.83 -22.96
N VAL A 85 3.60 1.02 -21.64
CA VAL A 85 2.99 2.22 -21.05
C VAL A 85 3.81 3.47 -21.35
N ARG A 86 5.16 3.38 -21.31
CA ARG A 86 6.04 4.50 -21.73
C ARG A 86 5.78 4.88 -23.18
N ALA A 87 5.80 3.91 -24.10
CA ALA A 87 5.55 4.17 -25.51
C ALA A 87 4.14 4.76 -25.76
N TRP A 88 3.13 4.26 -25.05
CA TRP A 88 1.76 4.77 -25.12
C TRP A 88 1.61 6.20 -24.59
N ARG A 89 2.31 6.53 -23.50
CA ARG A 89 2.42 7.90 -22.97
C ARG A 89 3.07 8.83 -23.99
N ASP A 90 4.19 8.42 -24.57
CA ASP A 90 4.95 9.22 -25.53
C ASP A 90 4.18 9.47 -26.84
N ASP A 91 3.23 8.60 -27.19
CA ASP A 91 2.32 8.75 -28.33
C ASP A 91 1.06 9.59 -28.02
N GLY A 92 1.00 10.22 -26.84
CA GLY A 92 -0.09 11.11 -26.43
C GLY A 92 -1.38 10.38 -26.07
N TYR A 93 -1.24 9.24 -25.37
CA TYR A 93 -2.34 8.49 -24.76
C TYR A 93 -3.42 8.00 -25.75
N GLN A 94 -3.00 7.48 -26.91
CA GLN A 94 -3.95 6.98 -27.93
C GLN A 94 -4.83 5.83 -27.41
N GLY A 95 -6.03 5.69 -27.97
CA GLY A 95 -6.93 4.58 -27.65
C GLY A 95 -7.73 4.70 -26.35
N THR A 96 -7.66 5.84 -25.64
CA THR A 96 -8.52 6.12 -24.49
C THR A 96 -9.78 6.91 -24.85
N ALA A 97 -10.77 6.88 -23.97
CA ALA A 97 -11.89 7.80 -24.02
C ALA A 97 -11.43 9.26 -23.91
N VAL A 98 -12.19 10.18 -24.54
CA VAL A 98 -11.89 11.62 -24.53
C VAL A 98 -11.74 12.18 -23.12
N VAL A 99 -12.61 11.76 -22.19
CA VAL A 99 -12.53 12.19 -20.78
C VAL A 99 -11.26 11.69 -20.10
N THR A 100 -10.80 10.48 -20.42
CA THR A 100 -9.60 9.87 -19.83
C THR A 100 -8.36 10.57 -20.34
N ARG A 101 -8.24 10.76 -21.66
CA ARG A 101 -7.16 11.54 -22.25
C ARG A 101 -7.06 12.94 -21.62
N ARG A 102 -8.21 13.62 -21.51
CA ARG A 102 -8.28 14.95 -20.91
C ARG A 102 -7.80 14.98 -19.44
N LEU A 103 -8.07 13.92 -18.67
CA LEU A 103 -7.58 13.78 -17.29
C LEU A 103 -6.07 13.56 -17.25
N LEU A 104 -5.54 12.68 -18.09
CA LEU A 104 -4.09 12.43 -18.18
C LEU A 104 -3.33 13.70 -18.56
N GLU A 105 -3.81 14.44 -19.56
CA GLU A 105 -3.28 15.76 -19.95
C GLU A 105 -3.34 16.77 -18.77
N TRP A 106 -4.46 16.77 -18.02
CA TRP A 106 -4.65 17.65 -16.87
C TRP A 106 -3.72 17.35 -15.69
N TRP A 107 -3.36 16.09 -15.50
CA TRP A 107 -2.51 15.64 -14.40
C TRP A 107 -1.03 15.71 -14.74
N PHE A 108 -0.63 15.26 -15.93
CA PHE A 108 0.78 14.94 -16.23
C PHE A 108 1.38 15.85 -17.31
N GLU A 109 0.60 16.49 -18.18
CA GLU A 109 1.11 17.39 -19.23
C GLU A 109 1.13 18.88 -18.81
N ARG A 110 1.02 19.15 -17.50
CA ARG A 110 1.03 20.50 -16.89
C ARG A 110 2.14 20.65 -15.86
N ASP A 111 3.29 20.03 -16.09
CA ASP A 111 4.34 19.90 -15.08
C ASP A 111 4.87 21.25 -14.57
N GLU A 112 5.12 22.22 -15.46
CA GLU A 112 5.61 23.55 -15.08
C GLU A 112 4.60 24.31 -14.19
N GLU A 113 3.32 24.28 -14.56
CA GLU A 113 2.25 24.93 -13.81
C GLU A 113 2.04 24.27 -12.44
N ARG A 114 2.03 22.92 -12.40
CA ARG A 114 1.93 22.16 -11.16
C ARG A 114 3.17 22.34 -10.28
N ARG A 115 4.34 22.54 -10.87
CA ARG A 115 5.57 22.89 -10.15
C ARG A 115 5.45 24.24 -9.46
N ALA A 116 4.93 25.25 -10.16
CA ALA A 116 4.74 26.59 -9.60
C ALA A 116 3.74 26.61 -8.42
N THR A 117 2.74 25.72 -8.43
CA THR A 117 1.72 25.62 -7.38
C THR A 117 2.02 24.58 -6.30
N GLY A 118 3.10 23.81 -6.44
CA GLY A 118 3.45 22.73 -5.51
C GLY A 118 2.53 21.51 -5.58
N LYS A 119 1.78 21.33 -6.67
CA LYS A 119 0.76 20.27 -6.87
C LYS A 119 1.18 19.22 -7.91
N ARG A 120 2.48 18.92 -7.99
CA ARG A 120 3.03 17.89 -8.89
C ARG A 120 2.76 16.48 -8.36
N PHE A 121 2.62 15.54 -9.27
CA PHE A 121 2.52 14.11 -8.96
C PHE A 121 3.88 13.44 -9.07
N PHE A 122 4.19 12.54 -8.15
CA PHE A 122 5.39 11.74 -8.27
C PHE A 122 5.28 10.76 -9.43
N PHE A 123 6.40 10.43 -10.06
CA PHE A 123 6.41 9.51 -11.20
C PHE A 123 5.76 8.16 -10.87
N CYS A 124 5.99 7.63 -9.66
CA CYS A 124 5.36 6.38 -9.23
C CYS A 124 3.83 6.45 -9.16
N GLN A 125 3.26 7.63 -8.88
CA GLN A 125 1.81 7.85 -8.86
C GLN A 125 1.26 7.89 -10.28
N GLN A 126 1.96 8.61 -11.16
CA GLN A 126 1.65 8.66 -12.58
C GLN A 126 1.68 7.27 -13.20
N GLU A 127 2.77 6.53 -13.03
CA GLU A 127 2.92 5.19 -13.59
C GLU A 127 1.83 4.24 -13.10
N ALA A 128 1.49 4.25 -11.81
CA ALA A 128 0.46 3.38 -11.27
C ALA A 128 -0.91 3.66 -11.93
N GLU A 129 -1.29 4.93 -12.04
CA GLU A 129 -2.55 5.35 -12.67
C GLU A 129 -2.57 5.03 -14.17
N GLU A 130 -1.52 5.42 -14.90
CA GLU A 130 -1.35 5.15 -16.32
C GLU A 130 -1.44 3.66 -16.64
N THR A 131 -0.79 2.81 -15.83
CA THR A 131 -0.79 1.36 -16.02
C THR A 131 -2.20 0.77 -15.85
N VAL A 132 -2.95 1.21 -14.84
CA VAL A 132 -4.33 0.76 -14.62
C VAL A 132 -5.24 1.19 -15.77
N ILE A 133 -5.13 2.44 -16.22
CA ILE A 133 -5.89 2.97 -17.35
C ILE A 133 -5.55 2.22 -18.63
N TYR A 134 -4.27 2.02 -18.92
CA TYR A 134 -3.79 1.32 -20.11
C TYR A 134 -4.36 -0.11 -20.18
N LEU A 135 -4.28 -0.87 -19.09
CA LEU A 135 -4.85 -2.21 -19.05
C LEU A 135 -6.38 -2.22 -19.16
N TYR A 136 -7.05 -1.19 -18.64
CA TYR A 136 -8.50 -1.11 -18.66
C TYR A 136 -9.08 -0.65 -20.00
N GLU A 137 -8.61 0.46 -20.56
CA GLU A 137 -9.14 1.05 -21.77
C GLU A 137 -8.43 0.53 -23.02
N VAL A 138 -7.10 0.54 -23.04
CA VAL A 138 -6.31 0.23 -24.24
C VAL A 138 -6.20 -1.28 -24.48
N LYS A 139 -5.96 -2.06 -23.43
CA LYS A 139 -5.96 -3.53 -23.49
C LYS A 139 -7.35 -4.15 -23.24
N ASN A 140 -8.41 -3.34 -23.34
CA ASN A 140 -9.80 -3.76 -23.26
C ASN A 140 -10.11 -4.62 -22.01
N ARG A 141 -9.90 -4.03 -20.82
CA ARG A 141 -10.17 -4.63 -19.52
C ARG A 141 -9.41 -5.94 -19.33
N PHE A 142 -8.11 -5.91 -19.61
CA PHE A 142 -7.23 -7.06 -19.54
C PHE A 142 -7.39 -7.78 -18.19
N LYS A 143 -7.67 -9.09 -18.24
CA LYS A 143 -7.82 -9.90 -17.03
C LYS A 143 -6.52 -10.66 -16.75
N MET A 144 -6.02 -10.53 -15.54
CA MET A 144 -4.85 -11.30 -15.11
C MET A 144 -5.24 -12.78 -14.92
N PRO A 145 -4.38 -13.76 -15.24
CA PRO A 145 -4.76 -15.18 -15.21
C PRO A 145 -5.31 -15.67 -13.86
N GLU A 146 -4.75 -15.18 -12.75
CA GLU A 146 -5.04 -15.64 -11.39
C GLU A 146 -6.15 -14.84 -10.68
N THR A 147 -6.93 -14.06 -11.43
CA THR A 147 -8.00 -13.19 -10.88
C THR A 147 -9.41 -13.68 -11.17
N GLY A 148 -9.55 -14.84 -11.82
CA GLY A 148 -10.84 -15.41 -12.21
C GLY A 148 -11.62 -14.46 -13.10
N ASP A 149 -12.89 -14.21 -12.78
CA ASP A 149 -13.73 -13.31 -13.57
C ASP A 149 -13.48 -11.82 -13.30
N LEU A 150 -12.71 -11.49 -12.26
CA LEU A 150 -12.46 -10.11 -11.85
C LEU A 150 -11.39 -9.46 -12.75
N VAL A 151 -11.65 -8.21 -13.13
CA VAL A 151 -10.61 -7.30 -13.60
C VAL A 151 -9.92 -6.76 -12.36
N ARG A 152 -8.70 -7.23 -12.11
CA ARG A 152 -7.99 -6.96 -10.85
C ARG A 152 -6.52 -6.72 -11.09
N TYR A 153 -6.01 -5.64 -10.52
CA TYR A 153 -4.64 -5.18 -10.67
C TYR A 153 -4.02 -4.84 -9.32
N ALA A 154 -2.72 -5.06 -9.18
CA ALA A 154 -1.95 -4.65 -8.01
C ALA A 154 -0.86 -3.65 -8.41
N CYS A 155 -0.70 -2.61 -7.61
CA CYS A 155 0.34 -1.60 -7.76
C CYS A 155 1.21 -1.58 -6.49
N LYS A 156 2.51 -1.77 -6.66
CA LYS A 156 3.49 -1.69 -5.57
C LYS A 156 3.99 -0.28 -5.42
N LEU A 157 3.76 0.30 -4.24
CA LEU A 157 4.12 1.67 -3.90
C LEU A 157 4.66 1.71 -2.47
N ALA A 158 5.93 2.09 -2.31
CA ALA A 158 6.58 2.19 -1.01
C ALA A 158 5.81 3.10 -0.04
N THR A 159 5.89 2.82 1.26
CA THR A 159 5.20 3.62 2.27
C THR A 159 5.77 5.03 2.30
N GLY A 160 4.93 6.03 2.06
CA GLY A 160 5.33 7.44 1.99
C GLY A 160 5.32 8.02 0.57
N THR A 161 5.19 7.20 -0.48
CA THR A 161 5.11 7.68 -1.88
C THR A 161 3.75 8.25 -2.27
N GLY A 162 2.81 8.37 -1.31
CA GLY A 162 1.49 8.96 -1.54
C GLY A 162 0.45 8.01 -2.13
N LYS A 163 0.33 6.77 -1.62
CA LYS A 163 -0.72 5.81 -2.02
C LYS A 163 -2.12 6.44 -2.07
N THR A 164 -2.50 7.24 -1.07
CA THR A 164 -3.81 7.93 -1.04
C THR A 164 -4.03 8.84 -2.25
N VAL A 165 -2.99 9.48 -2.79
CA VAL A 165 -3.10 10.31 -4.01
C VAL A 165 -3.48 9.44 -5.22
N VAL A 166 -2.92 8.23 -5.32
CA VAL A 166 -3.31 7.26 -6.37
C VAL A 166 -4.77 6.83 -6.22
N LEU A 167 -5.27 6.65 -4.98
CA LEU A 167 -6.71 6.37 -4.78
C LEU A 167 -7.58 7.51 -5.31
N VAL A 168 -7.17 8.76 -5.09
CA VAL A 168 -7.89 9.95 -5.55
C VAL A 168 -7.91 10.03 -7.08
N LEU A 169 -6.79 9.71 -7.73
CA LEU A 169 -6.70 9.61 -9.20
C LEU A 169 -7.66 8.55 -9.73
N LEU A 170 -7.60 7.32 -9.20
CA LEU A 170 -8.49 6.21 -9.57
C LEU A 170 -9.98 6.55 -9.37
N VAL A 171 -10.33 7.19 -8.25
CA VAL A 171 -11.70 7.62 -7.95
C VAL A 171 -12.15 8.67 -8.97
N THR A 172 -11.27 9.62 -9.30
CA THR A 172 -11.55 10.68 -10.28
C THR A 172 -11.79 10.11 -11.67
N TRP A 173 -10.86 9.30 -12.17
CA TRP A 173 -10.96 8.64 -13.47
C TRP A 173 -12.20 7.76 -13.56
N SER A 174 -12.40 6.83 -12.62
CA SER A 174 -13.53 5.90 -12.69
C SER A 174 -14.89 6.61 -12.60
N THR A 175 -14.99 7.66 -11.79
CA THR A 175 -16.21 8.47 -11.69
C THR A 175 -16.52 9.15 -13.01
N LEU A 176 -15.56 9.89 -13.56
CA LEU A 176 -15.78 10.65 -14.78
C LEU A 176 -15.95 9.76 -16.00
N HIS A 177 -15.20 8.65 -16.09
CA HIS A 177 -15.39 7.64 -17.11
C HIS A 177 -16.81 7.04 -17.03
N LYS A 178 -17.32 6.71 -15.83
CA LYS A 178 -18.71 6.26 -15.66
C LYS A 178 -19.75 7.30 -16.10
N ARG A 179 -19.49 8.58 -15.89
CA ARG A 179 -20.46 9.66 -16.19
C ARG A 179 -20.41 10.13 -17.65
N LYS A 180 -19.25 10.05 -18.30
CA LYS A 180 -19.01 10.66 -19.61
C LYS A 180 -18.86 9.65 -20.75
N VAL A 181 -18.53 8.39 -20.45
CA VAL A 181 -18.36 7.35 -21.48
C VAL A 181 -19.61 6.48 -21.56
N SER A 182 -20.24 6.49 -22.74
CA SER A 182 -21.41 5.65 -23.01
C SER A 182 -21.06 4.17 -22.87
N GLY A 183 -21.89 3.40 -22.17
CA GLY A 183 -21.66 1.98 -21.94
C GLY A 183 -20.53 1.65 -20.95
N SER A 184 -19.96 2.65 -20.25
CA SER A 184 -18.90 2.44 -19.27
C SER A 184 -19.24 1.38 -18.23
N SER A 185 -18.39 0.34 -18.17
CA SER A 185 -18.49 -0.71 -17.18
C SER A 185 -17.89 -0.34 -15.82
N LEU A 186 -17.24 0.81 -15.67
CA LEU A 186 -16.76 1.34 -14.37
C LEU A 186 -17.93 1.76 -13.47
N SER A 187 -17.60 2.28 -12.28
CA SER A 187 -18.58 2.77 -11.31
C SER A 187 -18.13 4.11 -10.73
N ALA A 188 -19.10 4.88 -10.23
CA ALA A 188 -18.87 6.05 -9.38
C ALA A 188 -19.01 5.72 -7.89
N ASN A 189 -19.14 4.43 -7.53
CA ASN A 189 -19.20 3.96 -6.16
C ASN A 189 -17.93 3.18 -5.82
N PHE A 190 -17.33 3.46 -4.67
CA PHE A 190 -16.03 2.93 -4.26
C PHE A 190 -16.12 2.32 -2.87
N SER A 191 -15.73 1.06 -2.73
CA SER A 191 -15.49 0.43 -1.43
C SER A 191 -13.99 0.35 -1.21
N VAL A 192 -13.46 1.21 -0.34
CA VAL A 192 -12.05 1.26 0.03
C VAL A 192 -11.85 0.47 1.32
N LEU A 193 -11.07 -0.60 1.24
CA LEU A 193 -10.82 -1.51 2.34
C LEU A 193 -9.41 -1.27 2.90
N VAL A 194 -9.31 -1.19 4.23
CA VAL A 194 -8.09 -0.80 4.96
C VAL A 194 -7.82 -1.74 6.15
N PRO A 195 -6.58 -1.84 6.64
CA PRO A 195 -6.21 -2.86 7.63
C PRO A 195 -6.61 -2.57 9.08
N ASN A 196 -6.74 -1.30 9.45
CA ASN A 196 -7.07 -0.90 10.82
C ASN A 196 -7.80 0.46 10.83
N LEU A 197 -8.31 0.85 12.00
CA LEU A 197 -9.11 2.07 12.17
C LEU A 197 -8.27 3.35 11.99
N THR A 198 -6.99 3.34 12.38
CA THR A 198 -6.09 4.49 12.19
C THR A 198 -5.88 4.79 10.71
N VAL A 199 -5.64 3.75 9.89
CA VAL A 199 -5.53 3.90 8.43
C VAL A 199 -6.87 4.31 7.83
N ARG A 200 -8.00 3.77 8.32
CA ARG A 200 -9.34 4.18 7.91
C ARG A 200 -9.53 5.68 8.08
N ASP A 201 -9.25 6.21 9.27
CA ASP A 201 -9.51 7.61 9.58
C ASP A 201 -8.63 8.53 8.72
N ARG A 202 -7.36 8.17 8.54
CA ARG A 202 -6.44 8.86 7.61
C ARG A 202 -6.95 8.84 6.17
N VAL A 203 -7.35 7.68 5.65
CA VAL A 203 -7.77 7.52 4.24
C VAL A 203 -9.11 8.19 3.98
N SER A 204 -10.04 8.12 4.93
CA SER A 204 -11.31 8.86 4.86
C SER A 204 -11.11 10.38 4.95
N GLY A 205 -10.08 10.84 5.65
CA GLY A 205 -9.88 12.25 5.97
C GLY A 205 -10.59 12.66 7.27
N VAL A 206 -10.84 11.74 8.19
CA VAL A 206 -11.45 12.06 9.49
C VAL A 206 -10.36 12.31 10.53
N PRO A 207 -10.44 13.38 11.35
CA PRO A 207 -11.41 14.47 11.33
C PRO A 207 -10.99 15.68 10.49
N ARG A 208 -9.81 15.67 9.87
CA ARG A 208 -9.16 16.86 9.29
C ARG A 208 -9.72 17.30 7.93
N GLY A 209 -10.50 16.45 7.28
CA GLY A 209 -10.98 16.62 5.92
C GLY A 209 -9.95 16.32 4.83
N ASP A 210 -8.77 15.76 5.14
CA ASP A 210 -7.60 15.63 4.25
C ASP A 210 -7.47 14.28 3.52
N GLY A 211 -8.60 13.64 3.20
CA GLY A 211 -8.65 12.29 2.62
C GLY A 211 -9.53 12.17 1.38
N LEU A 212 -10.18 11.01 1.24
CA LEU A 212 -11.00 10.65 0.08
C LEU A 212 -12.44 11.15 0.13
N ASP A 213 -12.91 11.70 1.25
CA ASP A 213 -14.23 12.30 1.34
C ASP A 213 -14.28 13.61 0.52
N PRO A 214 -15.05 13.69 -0.58
CA PRO A 214 -15.16 14.92 -1.37
C PRO A 214 -15.81 16.07 -0.60
N ALA A 215 -16.54 15.80 0.48
CA ALA A 215 -17.13 16.83 1.33
C ALA A 215 -16.15 17.35 2.40
N GLY A 216 -14.95 16.78 2.50
CA GLY A 216 -13.91 17.24 3.42
C GLY A 216 -13.42 18.65 3.08
N GLU A 217 -13.24 19.50 4.09
CA GLU A 217 -12.79 20.89 3.94
C GLU A 217 -11.40 21.01 3.26
N HIS A 218 -10.55 20.00 3.45
CA HIS A 218 -9.19 19.95 2.92
C HIS A 218 -8.97 18.73 2.03
N ASN A 219 -10.02 18.30 1.33
CA ASN A 219 -10.01 17.06 0.57
C ASN A 219 -8.89 17.04 -0.47
N LEU A 220 -8.42 15.83 -0.79
CA LEU A 220 -7.30 15.67 -1.72
C LEU A 220 -7.66 16.05 -3.17
N TYR A 221 -8.96 16.10 -3.52
CA TYR A 221 -9.39 16.52 -4.85
C TYR A 221 -9.07 18.00 -5.11
N ASP A 222 -9.35 18.86 -4.14
CA ASP A 222 -9.04 20.29 -4.23
C ASP A 222 -7.55 20.58 -3.97
N ALA A 223 -6.96 19.87 -3.01
CA ALA A 223 -5.55 20.04 -2.66
C ALA A 223 -4.63 19.83 -3.87
N PHE A 224 -4.94 18.84 -4.72
CA PHE A 224 -4.16 18.52 -5.93
C PHE A 224 -4.80 19.01 -7.24
N ASP A 225 -5.91 19.75 -7.19
CA ASP A 225 -6.66 20.18 -8.39
C ASP A 225 -6.89 19.00 -9.35
N MET A 226 -7.53 17.95 -8.82
CA MET A 226 -7.68 16.65 -9.47
C MET A 226 -8.70 16.67 -10.61
N VAL A 227 -9.73 17.52 -10.49
CA VAL A 227 -10.87 17.52 -11.40
C VAL A 227 -10.80 18.75 -12.31
N PRO A 228 -10.68 18.56 -13.65
CA PRO A 228 -10.76 19.66 -14.60
C PRO A 228 -12.04 20.49 -14.39
N PRO A 229 -11.99 21.84 -14.50
CA PRO A 229 -13.13 22.73 -14.25
C PRO A 229 -14.42 22.30 -14.96
N GLU A 230 -14.32 21.87 -16.22
CA GLU A 230 -15.42 21.42 -17.07
C GLU A 230 -16.10 20.11 -16.59
N TYR A 231 -15.48 19.38 -15.67
CA TYR A 231 -15.99 18.11 -15.16
C TYR A 231 -16.43 18.17 -13.70
N ARG A 232 -16.26 19.32 -13.02
CA ARG A 232 -16.62 19.48 -11.60
C ARG A 232 -18.09 19.16 -11.31
N GLU A 233 -19.01 19.61 -12.16
CA GLU A 233 -20.44 19.31 -12.01
C GLU A 233 -20.78 17.82 -12.22
N ALA A 234 -19.94 17.07 -12.93
CA ALA A 234 -20.15 15.64 -13.13
C ALA A 234 -19.46 14.79 -12.05
N PHE A 235 -18.62 15.40 -11.21
CA PHE A 235 -17.78 14.71 -10.25
C PHE A 235 -18.48 14.55 -8.89
N HIS A 236 -19.22 13.44 -8.77
CA HIS A 236 -19.92 13.06 -7.54
C HIS A 236 -19.67 11.58 -7.23
N PRO A 237 -18.48 11.22 -6.71
CA PRO A 237 -18.18 9.86 -6.28
C PRO A 237 -18.88 9.55 -4.95
N ASN A 238 -19.27 8.29 -4.76
CA ASN A 238 -19.68 7.76 -3.47
C ASN A 238 -18.53 6.90 -2.93
N VAL A 239 -17.89 7.32 -1.83
CA VAL A 239 -16.75 6.61 -1.24
C VAL A 239 -17.11 6.03 0.12
N LEU A 240 -16.93 4.73 0.28
CA LEU A 240 -17.09 4.01 1.53
C LEU A 240 -15.75 3.44 1.97
N VAL A 241 -15.14 4.03 2.99
CA VAL A 241 -13.89 3.51 3.59
C VAL A 241 -14.21 2.65 4.81
N ARG A 242 -13.78 1.38 4.79
CA ARG A 242 -14.05 0.42 5.87
C ARG A 242 -12.85 -0.44 6.19
N ASN A 243 -12.73 -0.80 7.46
CA ASN A 243 -11.81 -1.84 7.85
C ASN A 243 -12.28 -3.19 7.28
N TRP A 244 -11.38 -3.99 6.70
CA TRP A 244 -11.77 -5.26 6.06
C TRP A 244 -12.38 -6.28 7.06
N GLN A 245 -11.99 -6.26 8.34
CA GLN A 245 -12.55 -7.15 9.37
C GLN A 245 -14.00 -6.80 9.71
N SER A 246 -14.44 -5.59 9.40
CA SER A 246 -15.83 -5.16 9.62
C SER A 246 -16.80 -5.68 8.54
N ILE A 247 -16.29 -6.33 7.48
CA ILE A 247 -17.14 -6.85 6.41
C ILE A 247 -17.79 -8.17 6.86
N PRO A 248 -19.13 -8.26 6.90
CA PRO A 248 -19.83 -9.46 7.35
C PRO A 248 -19.69 -10.59 6.32
N LEU A 249 -18.86 -11.59 6.66
CA LEU A 249 -18.61 -12.77 5.84
C LEU A 249 -19.75 -13.80 5.92
N GLU A 250 -20.25 -14.05 7.12
CA GLU A 250 -21.42 -14.90 7.32
C GLU A 250 -22.71 -14.06 7.21
N PRO A 251 -23.81 -14.65 6.73
CA PRO A 251 -25.14 -14.05 6.89
C PRO A 251 -25.61 -14.05 8.35
N LYS A 252 -24.82 -14.62 9.28
CA LYS A 252 -25.17 -14.69 10.69
C LYS A 252 -25.09 -13.32 11.34
N ARG A 253 -26.21 -12.97 11.95
CA ARG A 253 -26.42 -11.82 12.80
C ARG A 253 -26.15 -12.30 14.25
N GLU A 254 -25.70 -11.43 15.15
CA GLU A 254 -25.42 -11.79 16.56
C GLU A 254 -26.62 -12.43 17.29
N ASP A 255 -27.84 -12.30 16.75
CA ASP A 255 -29.08 -12.93 17.22
C ASP A 255 -29.44 -14.26 16.50
N TRP A 256 -28.47 -14.90 15.83
CA TRP A 256 -28.64 -16.19 15.17
C TRP A 256 -28.44 -17.34 16.16
N ILE A 257 -29.51 -18.05 16.48
CA ILE A 257 -29.46 -19.31 17.24
C ILE A 257 -29.35 -20.44 16.21
N SER A 258 -28.29 -21.25 16.24
CA SER A 258 -28.19 -22.40 15.33
C SER A 258 -29.21 -23.49 15.70
N GLU A 259 -29.58 -24.36 14.75
CA GLU A 259 -30.42 -25.55 15.06
C GLU A 259 -29.79 -26.43 16.14
N GLY A 260 -28.46 -26.43 16.27
CA GLY A 260 -27.72 -27.10 17.34
C GLY A 260 -27.81 -26.38 18.70
N ASP A 261 -27.79 -25.05 18.72
CA ASP A 261 -27.95 -24.23 19.95
C ASP A 261 -29.39 -24.24 20.46
N LEU A 262 -30.35 -24.55 19.58
CA LEU A 262 -31.74 -24.79 19.94
C LEU A 262 -31.97 -26.11 20.66
N GLY A 263 -30.92 -26.92 20.88
CA GLY A 263 -30.95 -28.12 21.71
C GLY A 263 -32.25 -28.89 21.55
N LEU A 264 -32.38 -29.62 20.43
CA LEU A 264 -33.40 -30.67 20.31
C LEU A 264 -33.04 -31.81 21.29
N GLU A 265 -33.04 -31.51 22.59
CA GLU A 265 -33.41 -32.50 23.58
C GLU A 265 -34.91 -32.74 23.37
N ASP A 266 -35.28 -34.01 23.20
CA ASP A 266 -36.65 -34.45 22.99
C ASP A 266 -37.59 -33.79 24.02
N GLY A 267 -38.44 -32.86 23.55
CA GLY A 267 -39.53 -32.29 24.34
C GLY A 267 -39.55 -30.77 24.57
N ARG A 268 -38.62 -29.96 24.03
CA ARG A 268 -38.75 -28.49 24.13
C ARG A 268 -39.68 -27.88 23.08
N PHE A 269 -40.72 -27.20 23.57
CA PHE A 269 -41.67 -26.42 22.77
C PHE A 269 -41.01 -25.15 22.21
N ILE A 270 -40.91 -25.04 20.88
CA ILE A 270 -40.50 -23.79 20.21
C ILE A 270 -41.75 -22.91 20.05
N PRO A 271 -41.82 -21.72 20.68
CA PRO A 271 -42.99 -20.85 20.54
C PRO A 271 -43.24 -20.49 19.08
N GLN A 272 -44.51 -20.47 18.67
CA GLN A 272 -44.89 -20.23 17.27
C GLN A 272 -44.43 -18.85 16.75
N ALA A 273 -44.25 -17.88 17.65
CA ALA A 273 -43.63 -16.59 17.34
C ALA A 273 -42.15 -16.72 16.92
N VAL A 274 -41.38 -17.62 17.54
CA VAL A 274 -39.99 -17.92 17.21
C VAL A 274 -39.92 -18.63 15.85
N LEU A 275 -40.76 -19.64 15.62
CA LEU A 275 -40.88 -20.31 14.32
C LEU A 275 -41.25 -19.34 13.18
N ARG A 276 -42.23 -18.44 13.41
CA ARG A 276 -42.58 -17.39 12.43
C ARG A 276 -41.44 -16.40 12.21
N ALA A 277 -40.69 -16.05 13.24
CA ALA A 277 -39.50 -15.21 13.11
C ALA A 277 -38.41 -15.91 12.30
N MET A 278 -38.13 -17.20 12.56
CA MET A 278 -37.19 -18.02 11.78
C MET A 278 -37.61 -18.15 10.32
N GLN A 279 -38.88 -18.42 10.03
CA GLN A 279 -39.41 -18.49 8.66
C GLN A 279 -39.37 -17.15 7.93
N ARG A 280 -39.67 -16.03 8.60
CA ARG A 280 -39.50 -14.68 8.02
C ARG A 280 -38.03 -14.37 7.75
N ARG A 281 -37.10 -14.83 8.60
CA ARG A 281 -35.65 -14.64 8.47
C ARG A 281 -35.04 -15.50 7.35
N ALA A 282 -35.47 -16.76 7.20
CA ALA A 282 -35.08 -17.64 6.09
C ALA A 282 -35.51 -17.12 4.71
N ARG A 283 -36.52 -16.24 4.67
CA ARG A 283 -36.98 -15.53 3.47
C ARG A 283 -36.21 -14.22 3.18
N GLN A 284 -35.31 -13.78 4.04
CA GLN A 284 -34.51 -12.56 3.79
C GLN A 284 -33.32 -12.89 2.88
N ASP A 285 -33.05 -12.01 1.90
CA ASP A 285 -31.88 -12.12 1.04
C ASP A 285 -30.61 -12.22 1.92
N PRO A 286 -29.81 -13.31 1.81
CA PRO A 286 -28.58 -13.44 2.58
C PRO A 286 -27.61 -12.30 2.29
N ASN A 287 -27.76 -11.58 1.16
CA ASN A 287 -26.97 -10.40 0.81
C ASN A 287 -27.52 -9.08 1.36
N ALA A 288 -28.67 -9.06 2.05
CA ALA A 288 -29.25 -7.83 2.59
C ALA A 288 -28.29 -7.06 3.52
N PRO A 289 -27.50 -7.69 4.42
CA PRO A 289 -26.57 -6.95 5.28
C PRO A 289 -25.50 -6.20 4.48
N ILE A 290 -24.88 -6.87 3.51
CA ILE A 290 -23.83 -6.26 2.69
C ILE A 290 -24.41 -5.23 1.71
N ARG A 291 -25.61 -5.47 1.15
CA ARG A 291 -26.33 -4.47 0.32
C ARG A 291 -26.63 -3.21 1.11
N ARG A 292 -27.03 -3.32 2.38
CA ARG A 292 -27.25 -2.17 3.28
C ARG A 292 -25.94 -1.45 3.58
N LEU A 293 -24.87 -2.20 3.86
CA LEU A 293 -23.54 -1.63 4.09
C LEU A 293 -23.06 -0.81 2.89
N LEU A 294 -23.29 -1.32 1.67
CA LEU A 294 -22.99 -0.65 0.41
C LEU A 294 -24.04 0.41 0.01
N GLY A 295 -24.97 0.80 0.89
CA GLY A 295 -25.97 1.83 0.57
C GLY A 295 -26.89 1.48 -0.61
N GLY A 296 -27.07 0.19 -0.93
CA GLY A 296 -27.88 -0.29 -2.06
C GLY A 296 -27.21 -0.15 -3.43
N TRP A 297 -25.90 0.11 -3.50
CA TRP A 297 -25.18 0.20 -4.76
C TRP A 297 -25.29 -1.08 -5.59
N ARG A 298 -25.51 -0.92 -6.90
CA ARG A 298 -25.63 -2.04 -7.85
C ARG A 298 -24.31 -2.41 -8.50
N ASP A 299 -23.38 -1.45 -8.58
CA ASP A 299 -22.01 -1.65 -9.02
C ASP A 299 -21.04 -0.84 -8.15
N LEU A 300 -19.79 -1.28 -8.12
CA LEU A 300 -18.71 -0.57 -7.43
C LEU A 300 -17.34 -0.91 -8.02
N VAL A 301 -16.37 -0.08 -7.68
CA VAL A 301 -14.93 -0.40 -7.70
C VAL A 301 -14.50 -0.75 -6.27
N VAL A 302 -13.70 -1.80 -6.12
CA VAL A 302 -13.12 -2.18 -4.83
C VAL A 302 -11.65 -1.77 -4.83
N ILE A 303 -11.24 -1.05 -3.79
CA ILE A 303 -9.84 -0.65 -3.62
C ILE A 303 -9.35 -1.21 -2.28
N ASN A 304 -8.15 -1.78 -2.27
CA ASN A 304 -7.53 -2.33 -1.07
C ASN A 304 -6.23 -1.57 -0.78
N ASP A 305 -6.21 -0.77 0.29
CA ASP A 305 -4.99 -0.09 0.76
C ASP A 305 -4.28 -0.98 1.78
N GLU A 306 -2.99 -1.20 1.57
CA GLU A 306 -2.15 -2.15 2.31
C GLU A 306 -2.55 -3.62 2.11
N ALA A 307 -2.70 -4.02 0.85
CA ALA A 307 -3.18 -5.35 0.47
C ALA A 307 -2.36 -6.53 1.01
N HIS A 308 -1.12 -6.33 1.43
CA HIS A 308 -0.30 -7.37 2.04
C HIS A 308 -0.85 -7.89 3.38
N HIS A 309 -1.54 -7.05 4.16
CA HIS A 309 -2.17 -7.46 5.44
C HIS A 309 -3.23 -8.53 5.25
N VAL A 310 -3.69 -8.68 4.02
CA VAL A 310 -4.80 -9.52 3.64
C VAL A 310 -4.31 -10.88 3.14
N TYR A 311 -3.02 -10.99 2.78
CA TYR A 311 -2.39 -12.18 2.22
C TYR A 311 -1.31 -12.80 3.11
N GLY A 312 -1.19 -12.35 4.37
CA GLY A 312 -0.33 -12.96 5.38
C GLY A 312 -1.13 -13.46 6.57
N GLU A 313 -0.84 -14.68 7.05
CA GLU A 313 -1.46 -15.21 8.27
C GLU A 313 -0.70 -14.82 9.54
N LYS A 314 -1.46 -14.48 10.59
CA LYS A 314 -1.29 -15.18 11.86
C LYS A 314 -1.75 -16.62 11.64
N ARG A 315 -0.87 -17.62 11.85
CA ARG A 315 -1.23 -19.05 11.72
C ARG A 315 -2.62 -19.29 12.31
N ALA A 316 -3.59 -19.67 11.46
CA ALA A 316 -4.88 -20.10 11.95
C ALA A 316 -4.65 -21.28 12.90
N LYS A 317 -5.23 -21.26 14.11
CA LYS A 317 -5.19 -22.45 14.96
C LYS A 317 -5.90 -23.58 14.22
N LYS A 318 -5.52 -24.83 14.48
CA LYS A 318 -6.13 -26.01 13.85
C LYS A 318 -7.67 -25.97 14.05
N GLY A 319 -8.41 -25.69 12.97
CA GLY A 319 -9.88 -25.51 12.99
C GLY A 319 -10.39 -24.09 12.68
N GLU A 320 -9.52 -23.09 12.57
CA GLU A 320 -9.89 -21.73 12.14
C GLU A 320 -9.64 -21.53 10.63
N ASP A 321 -10.48 -20.72 9.98
CA ASP A 321 -10.30 -20.34 8.57
C ASP A 321 -9.08 -19.41 8.42
N PRO A 322 -8.15 -19.72 7.49
CA PRO A 322 -7.04 -18.85 7.16
C PRO A 322 -7.43 -17.40 6.85
N GLU A 323 -6.62 -16.42 7.29
CA GLU A 323 -6.92 -15.00 7.07
C GLU A 323 -6.92 -14.62 5.58
N TYR A 324 -6.08 -15.23 4.74
CA TYR A 324 -6.08 -14.98 3.29
C TYR A 324 -7.36 -15.47 2.60
N ILE A 325 -7.99 -16.52 3.14
CA ILE A 325 -9.30 -16.98 2.67
C ILE A 325 -10.38 -15.93 2.99
N LYS A 326 -10.20 -15.11 4.03
CA LYS A 326 -11.18 -14.05 4.36
C LYS A 326 -11.29 -13.01 3.25
N TRP A 327 -10.23 -12.72 2.50
CA TRP A 327 -10.30 -11.70 1.45
C TRP A 327 -10.99 -12.14 0.18
N SER A 328 -10.63 -13.33 -0.32
CA SER A 328 -11.36 -13.92 -1.44
C SER A 328 -12.83 -14.06 -1.06
N LYS A 329 -13.13 -14.46 0.19
CA LYS A 329 -14.50 -14.44 0.74
C LYS A 329 -15.12 -13.04 0.79
N ILE A 330 -14.39 -11.98 1.17
CA ILE A 330 -14.87 -10.59 1.14
C ILE A 330 -15.23 -10.18 -0.29
N LEU A 331 -14.34 -10.41 -1.26
CA LEU A 331 -14.58 -10.08 -2.66
C LEU A 331 -15.77 -10.87 -3.22
N GLU A 332 -15.87 -12.17 -2.93
CA GLU A 332 -17.01 -13.01 -3.31
C GLU A 332 -18.31 -12.48 -2.68
N ARG A 333 -18.26 -12.12 -1.40
CA ARG A 333 -19.40 -11.59 -0.64
C ARG A 333 -19.91 -10.27 -1.23
N ILE A 334 -19.00 -9.38 -1.58
CA ILE A 334 -19.29 -8.11 -2.26
C ILE A 334 -19.84 -8.39 -3.67
N GLY A 335 -19.20 -9.29 -4.41
CA GLY A 335 -19.61 -9.68 -5.77
C GLY A 335 -21.01 -10.28 -5.86
N LYS A 336 -21.46 -11.00 -4.82
CA LYS A 336 -22.85 -11.50 -4.72
C LYS A 336 -23.87 -10.40 -4.48
N ALA A 337 -23.46 -9.25 -3.93
CA ALA A 337 -24.34 -8.14 -3.59
C ALA A 337 -24.41 -7.07 -4.68
N ALA A 338 -23.27 -6.79 -5.31
CA ALA A 338 -23.13 -5.73 -6.31
C ALA A 338 -22.07 -6.13 -7.34
N ARG A 339 -22.22 -5.62 -8.58
CA ARG A 339 -21.29 -5.86 -9.67
C ARG A 339 -19.94 -5.19 -9.38
N VAL A 340 -18.90 -5.99 -9.21
CA VAL A 340 -17.52 -5.50 -9.06
C VAL A 340 -16.97 -5.17 -10.45
N SER A 341 -16.71 -3.89 -10.69
CA SER A 341 -16.31 -3.36 -12.00
C SER A 341 -14.81 -3.47 -12.25
N LEU A 342 -14.04 -3.23 -11.19
CA LEU A 342 -12.58 -3.23 -11.12
C LEU A 342 -12.17 -3.44 -9.66
N VAL A 343 -11.07 -4.16 -9.45
CA VAL A 343 -10.40 -4.28 -8.14
C VAL A 343 -8.98 -3.76 -8.26
N VAL A 344 -8.58 -2.84 -7.38
CA VAL A 344 -7.19 -2.34 -7.33
C VAL A 344 -6.60 -2.57 -5.95
N ASP A 345 -5.50 -3.33 -5.89
CA ASP A 345 -4.73 -3.56 -4.68
C ASP A 345 -3.50 -2.63 -4.65
N LEU A 346 -3.34 -1.87 -3.58
CA LEU A 346 -2.19 -1.00 -3.34
C LEU A 346 -1.44 -1.50 -2.12
N SER A 347 -0.13 -1.69 -2.25
CA SER A 347 0.70 -2.17 -1.14
C SER A 347 2.16 -1.77 -1.34
N ALA A 348 2.89 -1.52 -0.26
CA ALA A 348 4.36 -1.42 -0.35
C ALA A 348 5.02 -2.77 -0.59
N THR A 349 4.31 -3.84 -0.24
CA THR A 349 4.86 -5.16 0.04
C THR A 349 3.91 -6.26 -0.49
N PRO A 350 3.54 -6.27 -1.78
CA PRO A 350 2.51 -7.15 -2.36
C PRO A 350 3.02 -8.59 -2.52
N TRP A 351 3.44 -9.20 -1.43
CA TRP A 351 3.87 -10.58 -1.34
C TRP A 351 2.86 -11.43 -0.58
N TYR A 352 2.82 -12.71 -0.93
CA TYR A 352 2.16 -13.72 -0.13
C TYR A 352 2.95 -13.92 1.18
N GLY A 353 2.26 -13.83 2.31
CA GLY A 353 2.84 -14.12 3.61
C GLY A 353 2.84 -15.61 3.95
N SER A 354 3.45 -15.96 5.07
CA SER A 354 3.44 -17.33 5.61
C SER A 354 2.02 -17.88 5.70
N GLY A 355 1.79 -19.13 5.28
CA GLY A 355 0.46 -19.78 5.29
C GLY A 355 -0.27 -19.75 3.94
N SER A 356 0.21 -18.97 2.96
CA SER A 356 -0.25 -19.06 1.58
C SER A 356 0.10 -20.42 0.96
N PRO A 357 -0.72 -20.96 0.01
CA PRO A 357 -0.32 -22.11 -0.81
C PRO A 357 0.84 -21.81 -1.74
N LYS A 358 1.18 -20.53 -1.95
CA LYS A 358 2.33 -20.08 -2.75
C LYS A 358 3.57 -19.93 -1.85
N PRO A 359 4.80 -20.11 -2.39
CA PRO A 359 6.02 -19.86 -1.64
C PRO A 359 6.00 -18.47 -1.00
N GLU A 360 6.41 -18.38 0.25
CA GLU A 360 6.51 -17.11 0.97
C GLU A 360 7.35 -16.11 0.17
N GLY A 361 7.03 -14.82 0.24
CA GLY A 361 7.76 -13.77 -0.49
C GLY A 361 7.50 -13.69 -2.00
N THR A 362 6.73 -14.63 -2.57
CA THR A 362 6.27 -14.51 -3.97
C THR A 362 5.38 -13.27 -4.12
N LEU A 363 5.59 -12.47 -5.17
CA LEU A 363 4.76 -11.31 -5.48
C LEU A 363 3.37 -11.72 -5.99
N PHE A 364 2.37 -10.84 -5.83
CA PHE A 364 1.04 -11.07 -6.40
C PHE A 364 1.12 -11.28 -7.92
N GLU A 365 0.41 -12.30 -8.39
CA GLU A 365 0.40 -12.68 -9.81
C GLU A 365 -0.33 -11.65 -10.70
N TRP A 366 -1.12 -10.76 -10.08
CA TRP A 366 -1.78 -9.62 -10.71
C TRP A 366 -1.06 -8.28 -10.48
N LEU A 367 0.24 -8.31 -10.09
CA LEU A 367 1.07 -7.11 -10.03
C LEU A 367 1.31 -6.54 -11.43
N VAL A 368 0.93 -5.28 -11.64
CA VAL A 368 1.03 -4.60 -12.94
C VAL A 368 1.98 -3.41 -12.90
N SER A 369 2.13 -2.75 -11.76
CA SER A 369 3.06 -1.65 -11.53
C SER A 369 3.95 -1.96 -10.33
N ASP A 370 5.27 -1.82 -10.49
CA ASP A 370 6.25 -2.06 -9.44
C ASP A 370 7.09 -0.81 -9.19
N PHE A 371 6.86 -0.09 -8.09
CA PHE A 371 7.78 0.94 -7.64
C PHE A 371 8.33 0.54 -6.27
N SER A 372 9.57 0.05 -6.28
CA SER A 372 10.16 -0.58 -5.11
C SER A 372 10.54 0.43 -4.03
N VAL A 373 10.83 -0.07 -2.82
CA VAL A 373 11.38 0.77 -1.75
C VAL A 373 12.74 1.36 -2.15
N TYR A 374 13.54 0.66 -2.97
CA TYR A 374 14.80 1.16 -3.48
C TYR A 374 14.58 2.33 -4.44
N ASP A 375 13.65 2.20 -5.38
CA ASP A 375 13.28 3.30 -6.28
C ASP A 375 12.81 4.51 -5.46
N ALA A 376 12.05 4.28 -4.39
CA ALA A 376 11.60 5.35 -3.50
C ALA A 376 12.72 6.02 -2.70
N PHE A 377 13.70 5.26 -2.21
CA PHE A 377 14.90 5.82 -1.57
C PHE A 377 15.72 6.62 -2.59
N GLU A 378 15.95 6.04 -3.75
CA GLU A 378 16.77 6.61 -4.83
C GLU A 378 16.14 7.86 -5.43
N SER A 379 14.80 7.95 -5.46
CA SER A 379 14.05 9.14 -5.86
C SER A 379 13.77 10.13 -4.72
N GLY A 380 14.23 9.86 -3.49
CA GLY A 380 14.03 10.76 -2.34
C GLY A 380 12.58 10.89 -1.86
N LEU A 381 11.74 9.90 -2.16
CA LEU A 381 10.31 9.90 -1.82
C LEU A 381 10.03 9.37 -0.41
N VAL A 382 10.96 8.60 0.16
CA VAL A 382 10.84 8.03 1.50
C VAL A 382 12.03 8.44 2.36
N LYS A 383 11.80 8.46 3.67
CA LYS A 383 12.82 8.85 4.63
C LYS A 383 13.95 7.82 4.61
N VAL A 384 15.16 8.28 4.35
CA VAL A 384 16.36 7.44 4.39
C VAL A 384 16.63 7.03 5.84
N VAL A 385 16.63 5.72 6.11
CA VAL A 385 17.06 5.18 7.40
C VAL A 385 18.58 5.21 7.42
N ARG A 386 19.16 6.07 8.27
CA ARG A 386 20.61 6.14 8.47
C ARG A 386 21.03 5.00 9.40
N LEU A 387 21.93 4.16 8.91
CA LEU A 387 22.60 3.16 9.72
C LEU A 387 23.99 3.68 10.13
N PRO A 388 24.51 3.29 11.30
CA PRO A 388 25.88 3.59 11.71
C PRO A 388 26.89 3.10 10.65
N ASP A 389 28.02 3.81 10.52
CA ASP A 389 29.05 3.48 9.53
C ASP A 389 29.51 2.01 9.68
N PRO A 390 29.66 1.26 8.58
CA PRO A 390 29.89 -0.19 8.63
C PRO A 390 31.32 -0.59 9.01
N ASP A 391 32.11 0.32 9.59
CA ASP A 391 33.42 0.03 10.16
C ASP A 391 33.30 -0.87 11.40
N GLU A 392 34.43 -1.33 11.95
CA GLU A 392 34.42 -2.21 13.13
C GLU A 392 33.67 -1.61 14.33
N HIS A 393 33.61 -0.28 14.45
CA HIS A 393 32.97 0.41 15.57
C HIS A 393 31.47 0.56 15.36
N GLY A 394 31.00 0.84 14.14
CA GLY A 394 29.58 1.00 13.85
C GLY A 394 28.84 -0.30 13.54
N ARG A 395 29.53 -1.38 13.13
CA ARG A 395 28.92 -2.72 13.02
C ARG A 395 28.28 -3.21 14.31
N VAL A 396 28.90 -2.90 15.45
CA VAL A 396 28.37 -3.23 16.79
C VAL A 396 26.98 -2.63 17.00
N TYR A 397 26.67 -1.51 16.35
CA TYR A 397 25.38 -0.84 16.46
C TYR A 397 24.36 -1.30 15.41
N LEU A 398 24.73 -2.12 14.42
CA LEU A 398 23.76 -2.78 13.54
C LEU A 398 22.97 -3.88 14.28
N GLU A 399 23.58 -4.46 15.32
CA GLU A 399 22.97 -5.43 16.24
C GLU A 399 22.56 -4.76 17.57
N LEU A 400 22.25 -3.46 17.54
CA LEU A 400 21.93 -2.68 18.76
C LEU A 400 20.82 -3.31 19.59
N TRP A 401 19.86 -4.00 18.96
CA TRP A 401 18.80 -4.71 19.67
C TRP A 401 19.33 -5.71 20.70
N ASP A 402 20.37 -6.47 20.37
CA ASP A 402 20.96 -7.44 21.30
C ASP A 402 21.65 -6.76 22.49
N LEU A 403 22.08 -5.51 22.33
CA LEU A 403 22.66 -4.70 23.40
C LEU A 403 21.60 -4.05 24.31
N VAL A 404 20.39 -3.78 23.78
CA VAL A 404 19.36 -3.02 24.51
C VAL A 404 18.20 -3.87 25.02
N LYS A 405 17.98 -5.07 24.47
CA LYS A 405 16.79 -5.89 24.78
C LYS A 405 16.65 -6.18 26.29
N ASP A 406 17.77 -6.46 26.95
CA ASP A 406 17.81 -6.82 28.37
C ASP A 406 17.96 -5.62 29.32
N ALA A 407 18.07 -4.40 28.80
CA ALA A 407 18.20 -3.20 29.61
C ALA A 407 16.89 -2.92 30.38
N LYS A 408 16.99 -2.88 31.72
CA LYS A 408 15.85 -2.68 32.63
C LYS A 408 15.76 -1.25 33.13
N THR A 409 16.89 -0.55 33.18
CA THR A 409 16.99 0.83 33.67
C THR A 409 17.28 1.81 32.54
N LYS A 410 16.98 3.10 32.79
CA LYS A 410 17.28 4.19 31.87
C LYS A 410 18.78 4.30 31.61
N GLU A 411 19.59 4.18 32.65
CA GLU A 411 21.05 4.33 32.57
C GLU A 411 21.70 3.21 31.75
N GLU A 412 21.27 1.96 31.92
CA GLU A 412 21.73 0.82 31.12
C GLU A 412 21.37 1.02 29.64
N TYR A 413 20.11 1.37 29.36
CA TYR A 413 19.62 1.57 27.99
C TYR A 413 20.38 2.70 27.28
N LEU A 414 20.50 3.87 27.93
CA LEU A 414 21.21 5.01 27.35
C LEU A 414 22.71 4.74 27.16
N ARG A 415 23.35 4.00 28.08
CA ARG A 415 24.75 3.61 27.95
C ARG A 415 24.96 2.72 26.72
N ALA A 416 24.08 1.76 26.49
CA ALA A 416 24.12 0.90 25.31
C ALA A 416 23.87 1.69 24.01
N CYS A 417 22.97 2.67 24.03
CA CYS A 417 22.66 3.49 22.85
C CYS A 417 23.69 4.58 22.54
N LYS A 418 24.52 4.99 23.51
CA LYS A 418 25.39 6.18 23.41
C LYS A 418 26.24 6.22 22.15
N GLY A 419 26.88 5.10 21.80
CA GLY A 419 27.74 5.01 20.62
C GLY A 419 26.96 5.11 19.31
N ALA A 420 25.82 4.41 19.22
CA ALA A 420 24.92 4.49 18.07
C ALA A 420 24.39 5.90 17.85
N ILE A 421 23.96 6.58 18.92
CA ILE A 421 23.49 7.97 18.88
C ILE A 421 24.59 8.90 18.38
N ALA A 422 25.81 8.80 18.93
CA ALA A 422 26.91 9.66 18.53
C ALA A 422 27.30 9.47 17.05
N SER A 423 27.32 8.23 16.58
CA SER A 423 27.59 7.89 15.18
C SER A 423 26.53 8.49 14.24
N ILE A 424 25.24 8.24 14.51
CA ILE A 424 24.13 8.74 13.69
C ILE A 424 24.08 10.28 13.73
N TYR A 425 24.30 10.91 14.89
CA TYR A 425 24.32 12.35 15.03
C TYR A 425 25.47 12.99 14.25
N SER A 426 26.67 12.41 14.30
CA SER A 426 27.83 12.90 13.52
C SER A 426 27.54 12.92 12.02
N SER A 427 26.88 11.86 11.51
CA SER A 427 26.43 11.79 10.12
C SER A 427 25.38 12.86 9.80
N TRP A 428 24.31 12.96 10.59
CA TRP A 428 23.27 13.99 10.41
C TRP A 428 23.82 15.42 10.47
N ARG A 429 24.79 15.68 11.35
CA ARG A 429 25.42 17.00 11.48
C ARG A 429 26.10 17.45 10.19
N LYS A 430 26.76 16.54 9.47
CA LYS A 430 27.36 16.86 8.15
C LYS A 430 26.30 17.32 7.16
N ASP A 431 25.18 16.58 7.06
CA ASP A 431 24.05 16.95 6.19
C ASP A 431 23.43 18.29 6.61
N TYR A 432 23.30 18.53 7.93
CA TYR A 432 22.78 19.79 8.46
C TYR A 432 23.71 20.96 8.13
N ASP A 433 25.02 20.79 8.29
CA ASP A 433 26.01 21.82 7.97
C ASP A 433 26.02 22.13 6.47
N GLU A 434 25.91 21.11 5.60
CA GLU A 434 25.76 21.29 4.15
C GLU A 434 24.46 22.05 3.80
N TRP A 435 23.32 21.61 4.36
CA TRP A 435 22.04 22.28 4.21
C TRP A 435 22.10 23.75 4.68
N ALA A 436 22.71 24.00 5.83
CA ALA A 436 22.87 25.33 6.40
C ALA A 436 23.82 26.20 5.55
N SER A 437 24.78 25.61 4.83
CA SER A 437 25.65 26.33 3.92
C SER A 437 24.97 26.75 2.60
N THR A 438 23.83 26.14 2.26
CA THR A 438 23.06 26.46 1.05
C THR A 438 22.39 27.84 1.18
N LEU A 439 22.25 28.59 0.08
CA LEU A 439 21.57 29.88 0.06
C LEU A 439 20.08 29.73 0.40
N GLU A 440 19.50 30.69 1.12
CA GLU A 440 18.14 30.58 1.68
C GLU A 440 17.05 30.31 0.61
N PHE A 441 17.16 30.91 -0.58
CA PHE A 441 16.24 30.67 -1.69
C PHE A 441 16.39 29.29 -2.35
N ALA A 442 17.51 28.60 -2.11
CA ALA A 442 17.82 27.27 -2.61
C ALA A 442 17.75 26.19 -1.50
N ARG A 443 17.52 26.59 -0.24
CA ARG A 443 17.37 25.66 0.88
C ARG A 443 16.04 24.92 0.76
N GLY A 444 16.13 23.59 0.74
CA GLY A 444 15.00 22.71 1.00
C GLY A 444 14.58 22.72 2.49
N PRO A 445 13.65 21.86 2.90
CA PRO A 445 13.33 21.66 4.31
C PRO A 445 14.56 21.22 5.12
N SER A 446 14.66 21.68 6.37
CA SER A 446 15.77 21.32 7.29
C SER A 446 15.83 19.80 7.49
N PRO A 447 17.04 19.19 7.46
CA PRO A 447 17.18 17.79 7.80
C PRO A 447 16.78 17.59 9.27
N VAL A 448 16.04 16.50 9.53
CA VAL A 448 15.54 16.14 10.86
C VAL A 448 16.05 14.76 11.25
N LEU A 449 16.53 14.64 12.49
CA LEU A 449 16.90 13.36 13.09
C LEU A 449 15.68 12.75 13.80
N LEU A 450 15.30 11.54 13.41
CA LEU A 450 14.22 10.78 14.04
C LEU A 450 14.80 9.60 14.81
N CYS A 451 14.61 9.58 16.13
CA CYS A 451 14.96 8.45 16.98
C CYS A 451 13.68 7.65 17.32
N VAL A 452 13.65 6.38 16.93
CA VAL A 452 12.53 5.47 17.18
C VAL A 452 12.97 4.42 18.20
N ALA A 453 12.11 4.15 19.19
CA ALA A 453 12.32 3.11 20.19
C ALA A 453 11.18 2.11 20.19
N ASP A 454 11.43 0.93 20.74
CA ASP A 454 10.50 -0.20 20.83
C ASP A 454 9.37 0.01 21.86
N SER A 455 9.53 0.95 22.78
CA SER A 455 8.48 1.34 23.74
C SER A 455 8.42 2.84 23.97
N ALA A 456 7.23 3.33 24.33
CA ALA A 456 7.01 4.73 24.68
C ALA A 456 7.91 5.18 25.85
N GLN A 457 8.19 4.29 26.80
CA GLN A 457 9.07 4.58 27.94
C GLN A 457 10.52 4.79 27.48
N ARG A 458 11.06 3.87 26.65
CA ARG A 458 12.41 3.99 26.10
C ARG A 458 12.55 5.19 25.17
N ALA A 459 11.50 5.52 24.41
CA ALA A 459 11.43 6.74 23.61
C ALA A 459 11.54 8.00 24.48
N ALA A 460 10.82 8.05 25.61
CA ALA A 460 10.91 9.17 26.56
C ALA A 460 12.31 9.32 27.16
N TRP A 461 12.99 8.21 27.48
CA TRP A 461 14.37 8.23 27.97
C TRP A 461 15.35 8.82 26.96
N LEU A 462 15.24 8.41 25.69
CA LEU A 462 16.04 8.98 24.59
C LEU A 462 15.76 10.46 24.40
N PHE A 463 14.48 10.86 24.39
CA PHE A 463 14.10 12.26 24.23
C PHE A 463 14.71 13.15 25.32
N GLU A 464 14.61 12.74 26.59
CA GLU A 464 15.20 13.50 27.70
C GLU A 464 16.73 13.57 27.64
N HIS A 465 17.39 12.52 27.12
CA HIS A 465 18.84 12.51 26.94
C HIS A 465 19.32 13.42 25.80
N LEU A 466 18.57 13.49 24.71
CA LEU A 466 18.93 14.25 23.51
C LEU A 466 18.57 15.74 23.57
N THR A 467 17.64 16.11 24.46
CA THR A 467 17.13 17.48 24.59
C THR A 467 17.66 18.23 25.82
N ARG A 468 18.46 17.56 26.65
CA ARG A 468 19.27 18.18 27.70
C ARG A 468 20.65 18.49 27.16
#